data_AF-A0A7K3J152-F1
#
_entry.id   AF-A0A7K3J152-F1
#
_cell.length_a   1.000
_cell.length_b   1.000
_cell.length_c   1.000
_cell.angle_alpha   90.00
_cell.angle_beta   90.00
_cell.angle_gamma   90.00
#
_symmetry.space_group_name_H-M   'P 1'
#
loop_
_entity.id
_entity.type
_entity.pdbx_description
1 polymer ?
#
loop_
_entity_poly.entity_id
_entity_poly.type
_entity_poly.pdbx_seq_one_letter_code
_entity_poly.pdbx_strand_id
1 'polypeptide(L)'
;MKKLTYLFMVLAIIASLPSCDKETTDNGVATLKTAYVLSSSTPVSDGGVVPVILAVDNPRGGNVTCTDVEEAFSDTLVCGEKINYSDEIQFEGAFPEFLNVDLDGIHISFNMEECVMINDKYYKVGAVIVKGGNSANVYYYENGVLSDAGLAAPGDKHMVSNLTFCFIECEEEEDLIIAAKVWYYDGDWLTNALSTGNNVFSAGIWCGDGPLGINSYPDVDTIPLEHSTRHYNVGALIVTDGIVTISLNEGCTLYDAYIFIGTLEEFLAPENLKADGCPDYKYDPWVRYVTPE
;
A
#
# COMPACT_ATOMS: atom_id res chain seq x y z
N MET A 1 -21.06 30.12 -85.30
CA MET A 1 -21.24 31.55 -84.95
C MET A 1 -20.08 31.98 -84.06
N LYS A 2 -19.48 33.14 -84.39
CA LYS A 2 -18.55 33.98 -83.60
C LYS A 2 -17.23 33.31 -83.15
N LYS A 3 -16.13 33.51 -83.90
CA LYS A 3 -15.19 34.67 -83.90
C LYS A 3 -14.19 34.57 -82.72
N LEU A 4 -12.90 34.35 -83.00
CA LEU A 4 -11.85 35.40 -83.17
C LEU A 4 -11.55 36.03 -81.79
N THR A 5 -10.36 36.10 -81.20
CA THR A 5 -9.02 36.54 -81.66
C THR A 5 -8.17 36.63 -80.37
N TYR A 6 -6.91 36.19 -80.24
CA TYR A 6 -5.63 36.91 -80.44
C TYR A 6 -4.59 35.97 -79.77
N LEU A 7 -3.55 35.42 -80.41
CA LEU A 7 -2.39 36.01 -81.08
C LEU A 7 -1.53 36.86 -80.12
N PHE A 8 -0.46 36.28 -79.55
CA PHE A 8 0.94 36.66 -79.79
C PHE A 8 1.92 35.97 -78.82
N MET A 9 3.04 35.48 -79.38
CA MET A 9 4.45 35.61 -78.94
C MET A 9 4.84 35.25 -77.48
N VAL A 10 6.02 34.73 -77.13
CA VAL A 10 7.23 34.20 -77.79
C VAL A 10 8.20 33.91 -76.62
N LEU A 11 9.08 32.92 -76.78
CA LEU A 11 10.38 32.67 -76.11
C LEU A 11 10.52 32.81 -74.57
N ALA A 12 11.04 31.74 -73.95
CA ALA A 12 12.46 31.61 -73.51
C ALA A 12 12.55 30.38 -72.59
N ILE A 13 13.11 29.24 -73.00
CA ILE A 13 14.54 28.88 -72.94
C ILE A 13 15.10 28.85 -71.50
N ILE A 14 15.23 27.60 -71.01
CA ILE A 14 16.32 27.02 -70.20
C ILE A 14 16.44 27.46 -68.74
N ALA A 15 16.27 26.50 -67.81
CA ALA A 15 17.38 26.03 -66.95
C ALA A 15 16.99 24.78 -66.14
N SER A 16 17.59 23.68 -66.58
CA SER A 16 17.94 22.39 -65.96
C SER A 16 18.07 22.23 -64.41
N LEU A 17 17.72 21.00 -63.98
CA LEU A 17 18.16 20.16 -62.83
C LEU A 17 17.41 20.30 -61.48
N PRO A 18 17.39 19.26 -60.61
CA PRO A 18 17.27 17.79 -60.77
C PRO A 18 16.08 17.22 -59.93
N SER A 19 15.30 16.26 -60.44
CA SER A 19 15.31 14.81 -60.11
C SER A 19 15.07 14.40 -58.64
N CYS A 20 14.02 13.60 -58.48
CA CYS A 20 13.63 12.69 -57.39
C CYS A 20 12.95 13.27 -56.15
N ASP A 21 11.62 13.24 -56.23
CA ASP A 21 10.72 12.94 -55.12
C ASP A 21 11.32 11.89 -54.20
N LYS A 22 11.35 12.20 -52.90
CA LYS A 22 11.43 11.15 -51.89
C LYS A 22 10.00 10.84 -51.48
N GLU A 23 9.46 9.81 -52.13
CA GLU A 23 8.26 9.13 -51.65
C GLU A 23 8.43 8.86 -50.15
N THR A 24 7.44 9.34 -49.40
CA THR A 24 7.05 8.84 -48.09
C THR A 24 6.91 7.34 -48.17
N THR A 25 7.99 6.63 -47.85
CA THR A 25 7.91 5.26 -47.38
C THR A 25 7.68 5.34 -45.88
N ASP A 26 6.40 5.34 -45.53
CA ASP A 26 5.89 4.79 -44.28
C ASP A 26 6.52 3.41 -44.08
N ASN A 27 7.65 3.37 -43.39
CA ASN A 27 8.03 2.21 -42.61
C ASN A 27 7.58 2.51 -41.20
N GLY A 28 6.31 2.21 -40.95
CA GLY A 28 5.76 2.07 -39.61
C GLY A 28 6.58 1.06 -38.83
N VAL A 29 7.59 1.56 -38.11
CA VAL A 29 8.02 0.98 -36.86
C VAL A 29 7.62 2.02 -35.84
N ALA A 30 6.47 1.81 -35.21
CA ALA A 30 6.28 2.35 -33.88
C ALA A 30 7.45 1.80 -33.06
N THR A 31 8.48 2.61 -32.82
CA THR A 31 9.43 2.35 -31.74
C THR A 31 8.62 2.36 -30.46
N LEU A 32 8.16 1.18 -30.06
CA LEU A 32 7.66 0.93 -28.72
C LEU A 32 8.80 1.28 -27.80
N LYS A 33 8.69 2.43 -27.14
CA LYS A 33 9.55 2.76 -26.02
C LYS A 33 9.28 1.68 -24.99
N THR A 34 10.23 0.78 -24.77
CA THR A 34 10.04 -0.29 -23.80
C THR A 34 11.30 -0.42 -22.98
N ALA A 35 11.29 0.20 -21.80
CA ALA A 35 12.27 -0.13 -20.77
C ALA A 35 12.14 -1.62 -20.40
N TYR A 36 13.28 -2.28 -20.14
CA TYR A 36 13.29 -3.68 -19.69
C TYR A 36 14.48 -3.97 -18.77
N VAL A 37 14.38 -5.04 -17.99
CA VAL A 37 15.46 -5.50 -17.12
C VAL A 37 16.65 -5.98 -17.97
N LEU A 38 17.78 -5.26 -17.90
CA LEU A 38 19.00 -5.61 -18.62
C LEU A 38 19.80 -6.68 -17.88
N SER A 39 19.97 -6.49 -16.56
CA SER A 39 20.73 -7.40 -15.71
C SER A 39 20.43 -7.16 -14.23
N SER A 40 20.64 -8.19 -13.40
CA SER A 40 20.76 -8.02 -11.95
C SER A 40 22.00 -7.20 -11.59
N SER A 41 21.99 -6.57 -10.43
CA SER A 41 23.05 -5.71 -9.92
C SER A 41 23.32 -5.97 -8.43
N THR A 42 24.23 -5.18 -7.86
CA THR A 42 24.62 -5.22 -6.44
C THR A 42 24.74 -3.79 -5.90
N PRO A 43 24.62 -3.59 -4.57
CA PRO A 43 24.38 -4.61 -3.53
C PRO A 43 22.94 -5.13 -3.49
N VAL A 44 22.73 -6.30 -2.87
CA VAL A 44 21.38 -6.77 -2.50
C VAL A 44 21.00 -6.03 -1.23
N SER A 45 19.75 -5.57 -1.12
CA SER A 45 19.28 -4.89 0.07
C SER A 45 19.21 -5.83 1.29
N ASP A 46 19.12 -5.24 2.48
CA ASP A 46 18.98 -5.99 3.73
C ASP A 46 17.64 -6.76 3.78
N GLY A 47 16.60 -6.25 3.11
CA GLY A 47 15.33 -6.95 2.86
C GLY A 47 15.44 -8.09 1.83
N GLY A 48 16.62 -8.35 1.25
CA GLY A 48 16.86 -9.43 0.30
C GLY A 48 16.48 -9.09 -1.15
N VAL A 49 16.25 -7.81 -1.46
CA VAL A 49 15.88 -7.37 -2.82
C VAL A 49 17.13 -7.23 -3.69
N VAL A 50 17.17 -8.00 -4.77
CA VAL A 50 18.24 -7.93 -5.77
C VAL A 50 17.92 -6.79 -6.73
N PRO A 51 18.70 -5.69 -6.77
CA PRO A 51 18.42 -4.60 -7.69
C PRO A 51 18.71 -5.01 -9.13
N VAL A 52 18.12 -4.25 -10.05
CA VAL A 52 18.37 -4.42 -11.48
C VAL A 52 18.89 -3.14 -12.12
N ILE A 53 19.57 -3.30 -13.25
CA ILE A 53 19.84 -2.22 -14.21
C ILE A 53 18.79 -2.32 -15.31
N LEU A 54 18.11 -1.22 -15.61
CA LEU A 54 17.17 -1.15 -16.71
C LEU A 54 17.88 -0.69 -18.00
N ALA A 55 17.57 -1.36 -19.11
CA ALA A 55 17.82 -0.83 -20.44
C ALA A 55 16.67 0.12 -20.80
N VAL A 56 17.00 1.38 -21.10
CA VAL A 56 16.04 2.42 -21.49
C VAL A 56 16.37 2.94 -22.88
N ASP A 57 15.35 3.31 -23.65
CA ASP A 57 15.53 3.81 -25.01
C ASP A 57 16.25 5.16 -25.01
N ASN A 58 17.49 5.13 -25.49
CA ASN A 58 18.55 6.15 -25.45
C ASN A 58 19.39 6.10 -24.15
N PRO A 59 20.74 6.04 -24.25
CA PRO A 59 21.60 5.99 -23.09
C PRO A 59 21.49 7.31 -22.31
N ARG A 60 20.69 7.30 -21.23
CA ARG A 60 20.57 8.44 -20.31
C ARG A 60 21.63 8.41 -19.20
N GLY A 61 22.71 7.64 -19.33
CA GLY A 61 23.77 7.56 -18.32
C GLY A 61 23.25 7.20 -16.92
N GLY A 62 22.28 6.29 -16.85
CA GLY A 62 21.65 5.87 -15.60
C GLY A 62 20.56 6.82 -15.08
N ASN A 63 20.10 7.81 -15.85
CA ASN A 63 18.90 8.58 -15.49
C ASN A 63 17.64 7.77 -15.80
N VAL A 64 17.39 6.77 -14.97
CA VAL A 64 16.14 6.00 -14.92
C VAL A 64 15.07 6.85 -14.21
N THR A 65 13.83 6.75 -14.68
CA THR A 65 12.65 7.41 -14.10
C THR A 65 11.63 6.37 -13.64
N CYS A 66 10.65 6.76 -12.82
CA CYS A 66 9.58 5.87 -12.40
C CYS A 66 8.80 5.29 -13.59
N THR A 67 8.59 6.07 -14.66
CA THR A 67 7.96 5.58 -15.90
C THR A 67 8.76 4.47 -16.59
N ASP A 68 10.09 4.51 -16.53
CA ASP A 68 10.91 3.42 -17.06
C ASP A 68 10.75 2.15 -16.19
N VAL A 69 10.51 2.31 -14.88
CA VAL A 69 10.21 1.20 -13.95
C VAL A 69 8.82 0.63 -14.23
N GLU A 70 7.80 1.48 -14.38
CA GLU A 70 6.43 1.09 -14.78
C GLU A 70 6.45 0.27 -16.08
N GLU A 71 7.19 0.73 -17.09
CA GLU A 71 7.33 0.01 -18.36
C GLU A 71 8.03 -1.35 -18.19
N ALA A 72 9.12 -1.40 -17.41
CA ALA A 72 9.91 -2.62 -17.24
C ALA A 72 9.21 -3.71 -16.42
N PHE A 73 8.37 -3.32 -15.46
CA PHE A 73 7.68 -4.23 -14.54
C PHE A 73 6.17 -4.33 -14.78
N SER A 74 5.62 -3.56 -15.73
CA SER A 74 4.19 -3.52 -16.06
C SER A 74 3.28 -3.11 -14.89
N ASP A 75 3.74 -2.12 -14.12
CA ASP A 75 3.04 -1.60 -12.94
C ASP A 75 2.65 -0.13 -13.08
N THR A 76 1.80 0.36 -12.17
CA THR A 76 1.44 1.78 -12.03
C THR A 76 2.09 2.36 -10.78
N LEU A 77 2.90 3.40 -10.95
CA LEU A 77 3.68 4.02 -9.89
C LEU A 77 3.49 5.54 -9.89
N VAL A 78 3.32 6.12 -8.71
CA VAL A 78 3.41 7.57 -8.51
C VAL A 78 4.85 7.95 -8.28
N CYS A 79 5.38 8.85 -9.09
CA CYS A 79 6.78 9.25 -9.00
C CYS A 79 6.98 10.36 -7.96
N GLY A 80 7.91 10.13 -7.03
CA GLY A 80 8.44 11.17 -6.17
C GLY A 80 9.42 12.09 -6.90
N GLU A 81 9.86 13.13 -6.20
CA GLU A 81 10.88 14.05 -6.70
C GLU A 81 12.24 13.35 -6.82
N LYS A 82 13.00 13.71 -7.86
CA LYS A 82 14.40 13.29 -7.98
C LYS A 82 15.26 14.22 -7.14
N ILE A 83 15.82 13.70 -6.06
CA ILE A 83 16.60 14.48 -5.11
C ILE A 83 18.09 14.21 -5.36
N ASN A 84 18.82 15.26 -5.75
CA ASN A 84 20.26 15.15 -5.98
C ASN A 84 21.01 15.08 -4.65
N TYR A 85 22.13 14.38 -4.66
CA TYR A 85 23.08 14.38 -3.55
C TYR A 85 24.22 15.35 -3.88
N SER A 86 24.46 16.31 -2.99
CA SER A 86 25.50 17.33 -3.18
C SER A 86 26.88 16.81 -2.80
N ASP A 87 27.92 17.48 -3.29
CA ASP A 87 29.31 17.24 -2.89
C ASP A 87 29.57 17.55 -1.39
N GLU A 88 28.60 18.11 -0.67
CA GLU A 88 28.66 18.51 0.74
C GLU A 88 27.98 17.49 1.68
N ILE A 89 28.07 16.19 1.35
CA ILE A 89 27.60 15.04 2.15
C ILE A 89 26.10 15.01 2.50
N GLN A 90 25.25 15.75 1.79
CA GLN A 90 23.81 15.79 2.04
C GLN A 90 22.98 15.87 0.75
N PHE A 91 21.72 15.43 0.83
CA PHE A 91 20.73 15.63 -0.22
C PHE A 91 20.33 17.10 -0.35
N GLU A 92 20.21 17.60 -1.58
CA GLU A 92 19.91 19.02 -1.89
C GLU A 92 18.44 19.40 -1.68
N GLY A 93 17.56 18.42 -1.43
CA GLY A 93 16.14 18.60 -1.25
C GLY A 93 15.63 17.84 -0.03
N ALA A 94 14.45 18.24 0.44
CA ALA A 94 13.75 17.51 1.49
C ALA A 94 12.98 16.34 0.87
N PHE A 95 13.01 15.19 1.55
CA PHE A 95 12.06 14.11 1.30
C PHE A 95 10.68 14.51 1.85
N PRO A 96 9.60 13.92 1.35
CA PRO A 96 8.28 14.11 1.94
C PRO A 96 8.28 13.75 3.44
N GLU A 97 7.49 14.45 4.27
CA GLU A 97 7.51 14.29 5.73
C GLU A 97 7.18 12.87 6.21
N PHE A 98 6.41 12.12 5.42
CA PHE A 98 6.04 10.72 5.71
C PHE A 98 7.15 9.71 5.40
N LEU A 99 8.25 10.14 4.76
CA LEU A 99 9.33 9.28 4.32
C LEU A 99 10.63 9.67 5.02
N ASN A 100 11.03 8.86 5.99
CA ASN A 100 12.32 8.98 6.65
C ASN A 100 13.39 8.32 5.77
N VAL A 101 14.44 9.06 5.43
CA VAL A 101 15.57 8.56 4.63
C VAL A 101 16.87 8.84 5.36
N ASP A 102 17.69 7.81 5.54
CA ASP A 102 19.00 7.90 6.15
C ASP A 102 20.09 7.37 5.22
N LEU A 103 21.30 7.93 5.36
CA LEU A 103 22.46 7.57 4.54
C LEU A 103 23.64 7.22 5.46
N ASP A 104 24.00 5.94 5.49
CA ASP A 104 25.22 5.44 6.14
C ASP A 104 26.30 5.15 5.10
N GLY A 105 27.21 6.10 4.93
CA GLY A 105 28.25 6.06 3.90
C GLY A 105 27.66 6.12 2.50
N ILE A 106 27.60 4.97 1.82
CA ILE A 106 27.00 4.84 0.47
C ILE A 106 25.68 4.07 0.47
N HIS A 107 25.26 3.57 1.63
CA HIS A 107 24.05 2.78 1.80
C HIS A 107 22.92 3.66 2.31
N ILE A 108 21.78 3.55 1.63
CA ILE A 108 20.54 4.24 1.96
C ILE A 108 19.65 3.27 2.73
N SER A 109 18.97 3.82 3.73
CA SER A 109 17.79 3.18 4.32
C SER A 109 16.61 4.14 4.26
N PHE A 110 15.41 3.58 4.23
CA PHE A 110 14.18 4.35 4.32
C PHE A 110 13.15 3.66 5.19
N ASN A 111 12.25 4.46 5.74
CA ASN A 111 11.10 3.98 6.50
C ASN A 111 9.91 4.94 6.34
N MET A 112 8.73 4.35 6.20
CA MET A 112 7.41 4.95 6.36
C MET A 112 6.73 4.25 7.54
N GLU A 113 5.93 4.97 8.32
CA GLU A 113 5.17 4.38 9.43
C GLU A 113 4.00 3.52 8.92
N GLU A 114 3.30 4.03 7.90
CA GLU A 114 2.11 3.43 7.31
C GLU A 114 1.98 3.84 5.84
N CYS A 115 0.96 3.30 5.16
CA CYS A 115 0.58 3.74 3.83
C CYS A 115 0.14 5.22 3.84
N VAL A 116 0.63 6.02 2.90
CA VAL A 116 0.32 7.46 2.86
C VAL A 116 -0.71 7.80 1.79
N MET A 117 -1.61 8.74 2.11
CA MET A 117 -2.61 9.24 1.18
C MET A 117 -2.01 10.25 0.18
N ILE A 118 -2.11 9.95 -1.11
CA ILE A 118 -1.73 10.82 -2.24
C ILE A 118 -2.89 10.83 -3.25
N ASN A 119 -3.53 11.98 -3.49
CA ASN A 119 -4.66 12.09 -4.43
C ASN A 119 -5.77 11.05 -4.19
N ASP A 120 -6.27 10.95 -2.95
CA ASP A 120 -7.38 10.07 -2.53
C ASP A 120 -7.12 8.55 -2.63
N LYS A 121 -5.85 8.14 -2.73
CA LYS A 121 -5.41 6.74 -2.71
C LYS A 121 -4.23 6.58 -1.76
N TYR A 122 -4.07 5.39 -1.21
CA TYR A 122 -2.98 5.06 -0.31
C TYR A 122 -1.80 4.45 -1.06
N TYR A 123 -0.58 4.82 -0.68
CA TYR A 123 0.64 4.34 -1.31
C TYR A 123 1.75 4.02 -0.32
N LYS A 124 2.62 3.11 -0.73
CA LYS A 124 3.91 2.80 -0.09
C LYS A 124 5.01 2.69 -1.13
N VAL A 125 6.26 2.48 -0.73
CA VAL A 125 7.38 2.43 -1.68
C VAL A 125 7.29 1.18 -2.56
N GLY A 126 7.09 1.38 -3.86
CA GLY A 126 7.09 0.32 -4.89
C GLY A 126 8.42 0.19 -5.62
N ALA A 127 9.22 1.25 -5.68
CA ALA A 127 10.61 1.14 -6.14
C ALA A 127 11.49 2.28 -5.61
N VAL A 128 12.80 2.03 -5.54
CA VAL A 128 13.83 3.03 -5.25
C VAL A 128 14.87 3.01 -6.36
N ILE A 129 15.11 4.17 -6.96
CA ILE A 129 16.13 4.37 -7.99
C ILE A 129 17.34 5.05 -7.34
N VAL A 130 18.42 4.30 -7.18
CA VAL A 130 19.68 4.79 -6.61
C VAL A 130 20.70 4.98 -7.72
N LYS A 131 20.92 6.24 -8.11
CA LYS A 131 21.85 6.57 -9.19
C LYS A 131 23.24 6.87 -8.65
N GLY A 132 24.26 6.26 -9.25
CA GLY A 132 25.66 6.63 -9.04
C GLY A 132 26.49 6.47 -10.31
N GLY A 133 27.36 7.43 -10.60
CA GLY A 133 28.18 7.43 -11.81
C GLY A 133 27.32 7.38 -13.09
N ASN A 134 27.55 6.38 -13.95
CA ASN A 134 26.89 6.25 -15.25
C ASN A 134 25.68 5.29 -15.26
N SER A 135 25.27 4.77 -14.10
CA SER A 135 24.20 3.77 -14.00
C SER A 135 23.34 4.02 -12.76
N ALA A 136 22.22 3.29 -12.64
CA ALA A 136 21.35 3.31 -11.48
C ALA A 136 20.89 1.90 -11.13
N ASN A 137 20.86 1.61 -9.83
CA ASN A 137 20.18 0.43 -9.31
C ASN A 137 18.71 0.78 -9.15
N VAL A 138 17.84 -0.11 -9.62
CA VAL A 138 16.41 -0.08 -9.32
C VAL A 138 16.12 -1.22 -8.37
N TYR A 139 15.78 -0.88 -7.13
CA TYR A 139 15.20 -1.82 -6.15
C TYR A 139 13.70 -1.76 -6.32
N TYR A 140 13.10 -2.82 -6.85
CA TYR A 140 11.67 -2.87 -7.14
C TYR A 140 10.99 -3.86 -6.20
N TYR A 141 9.82 -3.47 -5.70
CA TYR A 141 9.02 -4.19 -4.71
C TYR A 141 7.62 -4.39 -5.29
N GLU A 142 7.35 -5.59 -5.80
CA GLU A 142 6.10 -5.93 -6.53
C GLU A 142 4.83 -5.56 -5.76
N ASN A 143 4.81 -5.77 -4.45
CA ASN A 143 3.67 -5.40 -3.60
C ASN A 143 3.94 -4.19 -2.71
N GLY A 144 5.05 -3.47 -2.94
CA GLY A 144 5.53 -2.37 -2.11
C GLY A 144 5.97 -2.76 -0.69
N VAL A 145 6.81 -1.91 -0.08
CA VAL A 145 7.30 -2.06 1.28
C VAL A 145 7.25 -0.72 2.04
N LEU A 146 7.16 -0.78 3.37
CA LEU A 146 7.24 0.39 4.24
C LEU A 146 8.67 0.75 4.62
N SER A 147 9.60 -0.20 4.56
CA SER A 147 11.03 0.06 4.84
C SER A 147 11.94 -0.94 4.13
N ASP A 148 13.15 -0.49 3.84
CA ASP A 148 14.28 -1.35 3.45
C ASP A 148 15.60 -0.58 3.72
N ALA A 149 16.71 -1.30 3.76
CA ALA A 149 18.04 -0.77 4.05
C ALA A 149 19.12 -1.45 3.19
N GLY A 150 20.34 -0.92 3.22
CA GLY A 150 21.44 -1.45 2.43
C GLY A 150 21.34 -1.11 0.93
N LEU A 151 20.51 -0.13 0.54
CA LEU A 151 20.36 0.27 -0.85
C LEU A 151 21.56 1.13 -1.28
N ALA A 152 22.29 0.73 -2.31
CA ALA A 152 23.35 1.57 -2.87
C ALA A 152 23.29 1.66 -4.40
N ALA A 153 24.08 2.59 -4.95
CA ALA A 153 24.33 2.70 -6.37
C ALA A 153 25.09 1.47 -6.92
N PRO A 154 25.05 1.21 -8.24
CA PRO A 154 25.67 0.02 -8.82
C PRO A 154 27.15 -0.13 -8.47
N GLY A 155 27.52 -1.34 -8.02
CA GLY A 155 28.91 -1.74 -7.83
C GLY A 155 29.55 -1.29 -6.53
N ASP A 156 28.76 -0.79 -5.56
CA ASP A 156 29.13 -0.62 -4.15
C ASP A 156 30.41 0.21 -3.92
N LYS A 157 30.61 1.20 -4.79
CA LYS A 157 31.83 2.04 -4.84
C LYS A 157 31.54 3.51 -5.01
N HIS A 158 30.36 3.85 -5.50
CA HIS A 158 30.02 5.21 -5.89
C HIS A 158 29.13 5.84 -4.83
N MET A 159 29.47 7.08 -4.49
CA MET A 159 28.53 8.00 -3.86
C MET A 159 27.22 8.05 -4.67
N VAL A 160 26.11 8.14 -3.95
CA VAL A 160 24.80 8.44 -4.54
C VAL A 160 24.91 9.81 -5.22
N SER A 161 24.34 9.93 -6.42
CA SER A 161 24.28 11.18 -7.19
C SER A 161 22.87 11.75 -7.23
N ASN A 162 21.87 10.88 -7.29
CA ASN A 162 20.50 11.21 -6.96
C ASN A 162 19.73 9.96 -6.52
N LEU A 163 18.64 10.23 -5.82
CA LEU A 163 17.71 9.26 -5.29
C LEU A 163 16.29 9.64 -5.74
N THR A 164 15.52 8.64 -6.17
CA THR A 164 14.11 8.80 -6.49
C THR A 164 13.33 7.65 -5.88
N PHE A 165 12.21 7.97 -5.22
CA PHE A 165 11.24 7.00 -4.73
C PHE A 165 10.05 6.93 -5.68
N CYS A 166 9.61 5.71 -5.97
CA CYS A 166 8.40 5.42 -6.75
C CYS A 166 7.41 4.75 -5.81
N PHE A 167 6.18 5.23 -5.77
CA PHE A 167 5.16 4.78 -4.84
C PHE A 167 4.13 3.90 -5.57
N ILE A 168 3.80 2.74 -5.00
CA ILE A 168 2.77 1.83 -5.50
C ILE A 168 1.56 1.89 -4.59
N GLU A 169 0.37 1.74 -5.17
CA GLU A 169 -0.89 1.73 -4.43
C GLU A 169 -0.87 0.59 -3.39
N CYS A 170 -1.38 0.88 -2.20
CA CYS A 170 -1.58 -0.11 -1.15
C CYS A 170 -2.97 0.04 -0.54
N GLU A 171 -3.41 -1.03 0.11
CA GLU A 171 -4.58 -1.01 0.96
C GLU A 171 -4.19 -0.38 2.29
N GLU A 172 -5.03 0.51 2.82
CA GLU A 172 -4.90 0.98 4.20
C GLU A 172 -5.10 -0.24 5.11
N GLU A 173 -4.12 -0.51 5.97
CA GLU A 173 -4.31 -1.51 7.02
C GLU A 173 -5.25 -0.88 8.05
N GLU A 174 -6.51 -1.30 8.03
CA GLU A 174 -7.49 -0.81 9.00
C GLU A 174 -7.11 -1.25 10.42
N ASP A 175 -7.14 -0.31 11.37
CA ASP A 175 -7.03 -0.61 12.79
C ASP A 175 -8.29 -1.36 13.25
N LEU A 176 -8.24 -2.68 13.14
CA LEU A 176 -9.32 -3.56 13.52
C LEU A 176 -9.33 -3.78 15.04
N ILE A 177 -10.54 -3.81 15.59
CA ILE A 177 -10.79 -4.19 16.98
C ILE A 177 -11.65 -5.44 17.02
N ILE A 178 -11.49 -6.21 18.09
CA ILE A 178 -12.33 -7.35 18.41
C ILE A 178 -13.06 -7.15 19.74
N ALA A 179 -14.35 -7.50 19.75
CA ALA A 179 -15.18 -7.53 20.95
C ALA A 179 -16.15 -8.72 20.89
N ALA A 180 -16.53 -9.26 22.04
CA ALA A 180 -17.54 -10.32 22.08
C ALA A 180 -18.52 -10.19 23.23
N LYS A 181 -19.76 -10.61 22.94
CA LYS A 181 -20.78 -10.93 23.93
C LYS A 181 -21.17 -12.40 23.79
N VAL A 182 -21.07 -13.14 24.87
CA VAL A 182 -21.31 -14.58 24.91
C VAL A 182 -22.44 -14.89 25.87
N TRP A 183 -23.43 -15.65 25.42
CA TRP A 183 -24.47 -16.26 26.24
C TRP A 183 -24.11 -17.72 26.50
N TYR A 184 -24.22 -18.13 27.76
CA TYR A 184 -23.86 -19.47 28.19
C TYR A 184 -24.73 -19.92 29.36
N TYR A 185 -24.82 -21.23 29.55
CA TYR A 185 -25.40 -21.84 30.72
C TYR A 185 -24.31 -22.09 31.77
N ASP A 186 -24.49 -21.57 32.98
CA ASP A 186 -23.71 -21.92 34.18
C ASP A 186 -24.52 -22.94 35.00
N GLY A 187 -24.43 -24.21 34.61
CA GLY A 187 -25.39 -25.23 35.05
C GLY A 187 -26.79 -24.99 34.46
N ASP A 188 -27.74 -24.54 35.29
CA ASP A 188 -29.15 -24.41 34.90
C ASP A 188 -29.56 -23.00 34.46
N TRP A 189 -28.69 -22.00 34.64
CA TRP A 189 -29.04 -20.60 34.40
C TRP A 189 -28.39 -20.07 33.13
N LEU A 190 -29.23 -19.56 32.23
CA LEU A 190 -28.75 -18.78 31.09
C LEU A 190 -28.28 -17.40 31.57
N THR A 191 -27.01 -17.10 31.35
CA THR A 191 -26.39 -15.81 31.68
C THR A 191 -25.48 -15.36 30.54
N ASN A 192 -24.77 -14.23 30.71
CA ASN A 192 -23.87 -13.69 29.70
C ASN A 192 -22.52 -13.21 30.25
N ALA A 193 -21.56 -13.15 29.34
CA ALA A 193 -20.21 -12.64 29.56
C ALA A 193 -19.78 -11.73 28.41
N LEU A 194 -18.85 -10.84 28.72
CA LEU A 194 -18.31 -9.85 27.80
C LEU A 194 -16.79 -9.99 27.73
N SER A 195 -16.20 -9.67 26.59
CA SER A 195 -14.75 -9.52 26.48
C SER A 195 -14.25 -8.42 27.41
N THR A 196 -13.15 -8.67 28.09
CA THR A 196 -12.39 -7.63 28.80
C THR A 196 -11.57 -6.81 27.82
N GLY A 197 -11.15 -5.60 28.19
CA GLY A 197 -10.32 -4.75 27.34
C GLY A 197 -10.54 -3.27 27.61
N ASN A 198 -10.24 -2.44 26.60
CA ASN A 198 -10.50 -1.01 26.65
C ASN A 198 -12.01 -0.76 26.57
N ASN A 199 -12.53 0.11 27.43
CA ASN A 199 -13.95 0.46 27.43
C ASN A 199 -14.14 1.77 26.66
N VAL A 200 -14.82 1.69 25.52
CA VAL A 200 -15.15 2.86 24.69
C VAL A 200 -16.50 3.47 25.02
N PHE A 201 -17.28 2.81 25.87
CA PHE A 201 -18.53 3.33 26.41
C PHE A 201 -18.34 3.85 27.84
N SER A 202 -19.17 4.83 28.23
CA SER A 202 -19.07 5.48 29.54
C SER A 202 -19.09 4.48 30.70
N ALA A 203 -18.23 4.69 31.70
CA ALA A 203 -18.07 3.80 32.84
C ALA A 203 -19.38 3.58 33.63
N GLY A 204 -19.79 2.30 33.78
CA GLY A 204 -20.98 1.89 34.55
C GLY A 204 -21.53 0.53 34.11
N ILE A 205 -22.74 0.21 34.57
CA ILE A 205 -23.56 -0.88 33.99
C ILE A 205 -24.02 -0.38 32.62
N TRP A 206 -23.29 -0.74 31.57
CA TRP A 206 -23.59 -0.34 30.22
C TRP A 206 -24.53 -1.38 29.59
N CYS A 207 -25.66 -0.93 29.04
CA CYS A 207 -26.68 -1.80 28.44
C CYS A 207 -27.35 -2.80 29.37
N GLY A 208 -27.41 -2.48 30.67
CA GLY A 208 -27.93 -3.40 31.69
C GLY A 208 -26.98 -4.55 32.03
N ASP A 209 -25.80 -4.56 31.41
CA ASP A 209 -24.72 -5.54 31.58
C ASP A 209 -23.45 -4.83 32.09
N GLY A 210 -22.34 -5.57 32.18
CA GLY A 210 -21.02 -5.02 32.46
C GLY A 210 -20.45 -4.21 31.30
N PRO A 211 -19.24 -3.66 31.48
CA PRO A 211 -18.57 -2.96 30.39
C PRO A 211 -18.08 -3.97 29.34
N LEU A 212 -18.33 -3.67 28.06
CA LEU A 212 -17.81 -4.44 26.93
C LEU A 212 -16.44 -3.90 26.55
N GLY A 213 -15.42 -4.72 26.76
CA GLY A 213 -14.04 -4.39 26.40
C GLY A 213 -13.74 -4.72 24.93
N ILE A 214 -13.06 -3.79 24.28
CA ILE A 214 -12.50 -3.94 22.93
C ILE A 214 -10.98 -4.18 23.03
N ASN A 215 -10.41 -4.91 22.06
CA ASN A 215 -8.98 -5.19 21.96
C ASN A 215 -8.53 -5.04 20.50
N SER A 216 -7.26 -4.69 20.27
CA SER A 216 -6.68 -4.66 18.92
C SER A 216 -6.68 -6.05 18.29
N TYR A 217 -6.96 -6.14 16.99
CA TYR A 217 -7.00 -7.38 16.22
C TYR A 217 -6.09 -7.25 14.99
N PRO A 218 -5.28 -8.28 14.64
CA PRO A 218 -5.19 -9.61 15.25
C PRO A 218 -4.15 -9.73 16.38
N ASP A 219 -3.57 -8.61 16.85
CA ASP A 219 -2.41 -8.59 17.76
C ASP A 219 -2.63 -9.21 19.16
N VAL A 220 -3.86 -9.61 19.49
CA VAL A 220 -4.22 -10.21 20.77
C VAL A 220 -4.49 -11.71 20.64
N ASP A 221 -3.66 -12.52 21.29
CA ASP A 221 -3.83 -13.99 21.25
C ASP A 221 -5.00 -14.48 22.11
N THR A 222 -5.25 -13.84 23.26
CA THR A 222 -6.24 -14.30 24.24
C THR A 222 -6.89 -13.13 24.97
N ILE A 223 -8.22 -13.12 24.95
CA ILE A 223 -9.04 -12.09 25.61
C ILE A 223 -9.90 -12.76 26.68
N PRO A 224 -9.72 -12.44 27.97
CA PRO A 224 -10.59 -12.94 29.02
C PRO A 224 -12.07 -12.59 28.77
N LEU A 225 -12.95 -13.54 29.09
CA LEU A 225 -14.40 -13.32 29.16
C LEU A 225 -14.80 -13.23 30.63
N GLU A 226 -15.51 -12.16 30.99
CA GLU A 226 -16.01 -11.94 32.35
C GLU A 226 -17.52 -11.96 32.41
N HIS A 227 -18.07 -12.58 33.46
CA HIS A 227 -19.50 -12.53 33.75
C HIS A 227 -19.96 -11.07 33.84
N SER A 228 -20.98 -10.71 33.06
CA SER A 228 -21.32 -9.30 32.82
C SER A 228 -21.61 -8.49 34.10
N THR A 229 -22.33 -9.05 35.06
CA THR A 229 -22.68 -8.33 36.31
C THR A 229 -21.77 -8.60 37.50
N ARG A 230 -21.00 -9.69 37.49
CA ARG A 230 -20.21 -10.14 38.66
C ARG A 230 -18.71 -10.04 38.45
N HIS A 231 -18.26 -9.78 37.21
CA HIS A 231 -16.86 -9.50 36.86
C HIS A 231 -15.88 -10.58 37.33
N TYR A 232 -16.29 -11.86 37.28
CA TYR A 232 -15.38 -12.99 37.44
C TYR A 232 -15.15 -13.64 36.08
N ASN A 233 -13.96 -14.20 35.88
CA ASN A 233 -13.59 -14.86 34.64
C ASN A 233 -14.42 -16.14 34.41
N VAL A 234 -14.98 -16.29 33.21
CA VAL A 234 -15.79 -17.45 32.80
C VAL A 234 -15.18 -18.21 31.62
N GLY A 235 -14.03 -17.76 31.13
CA GLY A 235 -13.39 -18.29 29.94
C GLY A 235 -12.55 -17.24 29.21
N ALA A 236 -12.32 -17.49 27.92
CA ALA A 236 -11.59 -16.59 27.04
C ALA A 236 -12.02 -16.73 25.57
N LEU A 237 -11.81 -15.67 24.79
CA LEU A 237 -11.64 -15.73 23.35
C LEU A 237 -10.17 -16.01 23.04
N ILE A 238 -9.91 -16.94 22.14
CA ILE A 238 -8.57 -17.28 21.67
C ILE A 238 -8.52 -16.99 20.17
N VAL A 239 -7.60 -16.14 19.75
CA VAL A 239 -7.41 -15.77 18.34
C VAL A 239 -6.16 -16.50 17.84
N THR A 240 -6.30 -17.28 16.77
CA THR A 240 -5.17 -18.00 16.18
C THR A 240 -5.37 -18.08 14.68
N ASP A 241 -4.44 -17.51 13.89
CA ASP A 241 -4.49 -17.49 12.43
C ASP A 241 -5.84 -16.99 11.87
N GLY A 242 -6.39 -15.94 12.50
CA GLY A 242 -7.70 -15.35 12.16
C GLY A 242 -8.91 -16.19 12.60
N ILE A 243 -8.71 -17.33 13.25
CA ILE A 243 -9.78 -18.15 13.81
C ILE A 243 -10.03 -17.71 15.26
N VAL A 244 -11.26 -17.28 15.55
CA VAL A 244 -11.70 -16.96 16.91
C VAL A 244 -12.35 -18.18 17.55
N THR A 245 -11.77 -18.66 18.65
CA THR A 245 -12.28 -19.78 19.44
C THR A 245 -12.79 -19.28 20.79
N ILE A 246 -14.01 -19.66 21.16
CA ILE A 246 -14.57 -19.38 22.49
C ILE A 246 -14.31 -20.59 23.39
N SER A 247 -13.55 -20.40 24.46
CA SER A 247 -13.29 -21.43 25.48
C SER A 247 -13.88 -21.01 26.81
N LEU A 248 -14.88 -21.74 27.29
CA LEU A 248 -15.51 -21.48 28.59
C LEU A 248 -14.95 -22.40 29.68
N ASN A 249 -15.00 -21.93 30.93
CA ASN A 249 -14.56 -22.70 32.09
C ASN A 249 -15.43 -23.94 32.32
N GLU A 250 -14.91 -24.93 33.06
CA GLU A 250 -15.65 -26.15 33.40
C GLU A 250 -17.00 -25.81 34.06
N GLY A 251 -18.07 -26.49 33.62
CA GLY A 251 -19.44 -26.23 34.07
C GLY A 251 -20.21 -25.19 33.24
N CYS A 252 -19.53 -24.45 32.36
CA CYS A 252 -20.15 -23.51 31.43
C CYS A 252 -20.38 -24.14 30.05
N THR A 253 -21.57 -23.97 29.49
CA THR A 253 -21.90 -24.44 28.13
C THR A 253 -22.31 -23.26 27.25
N LEU A 254 -21.62 -23.08 26.13
CA LEU A 254 -21.93 -22.03 25.17
C LEU A 254 -23.36 -22.21 24.61
N TYR A 255 -24.11 -21.12 24.49
CA TYR A 255 -25.44 -21.11 23.91
C TYR A 255 -25.50 -20.21 22.65
N ASP A 256 -25.02 -18.99 22.77
CA ASP A 256 -25.00 -18.01 21.68
C ASP A 256 -23.78 -17.10 21.84
N ALA A 257 -23.24 -16.59 20.74
CA ALA A 257 -22.14 -15.63 20.78
C ALA A 257 -22.29 -14.61 19.67
N TYR A 258 -21.89 -13.38 19.98
CA TYR A 258 -21.82 -12.27 19.07
C TYR A 258 -20.39 -11.75 19.09
N ILE A 259 -19.73 -11.78 17.95
CA ILE A 259 -18.34 -11.33 17.78
C ILE A 259 -18.36 -10.17 16.80
N PHE A 260 -17.70 -9.08 17.17
CA PHE A 260 -17.42 -7.96 16.29
C PHE A 260 -15.94 -8.01 15.93
N ILE A 261 -15.62 -7.89 14.64
CA ILE A 261 -14.28 -7.59 14.12
C ILE A 261 -14.50 -6.53 13.04
N GLY A 262 -13.93 -5.34 13.24
CA GLY A 262 -14.14 -4.18 12.38
C GLY A 262 -13.42 -2.95 12.95
N THR A 263 -13.61 -1.79 12.34
CA THR A 263 -12.99 -0.55 12.84
C THR A 263 -13.71 -0.01 14.08
N LEU A 264 -13.04 0.84 14.85
CA LEU A 264 -13.69 1.54 15.96
C LEU A 264 -14.82 2.47 15.49
N GLU A 265 -14.67 3.08 14.31
CA GLU A 265 -15.72 3.93 13.72
C GLU A 265 -16.98 3.11 13.43
N GLU A 266 -16.82 1.96 12.77
CA GLU A 266 -17.93 1.05 12.48
C GLU A 266 -18.60 0.55 13.76
N PHE A 267 -17.81 0.18 14.78
CA PHE A 267 -18.33 -0.26 16.07
C PHE A 267 -19.22 0.78 16.78
N LEU A 268 -18.91 2.06 16.59
CA LEU A 268 -19.61 3.19 17.20
C LEU A 268 -20.65 3.84 16.27
N ALA A 269 -20.83 3.31 15.06
CA ALA A 269 -21.74 3.88 14.07
C ALA A 269 -23.19 3.85 14.60
N PRO A 270 -23.98 4.95 14.47
CA PRO A 270 -25.34 5.04 15.00
C PRO A 270 -26.29 3.93 14.53
N GLU A 271 -26.10 3.39 13.33
CA GLU A 271 -26.84 2.27 12.76
C GLU A 271 -26.55 0.93 13.44
N ASN A 272 -25.37 0.79 14.04
CA ASN A 272 -24.92 -0.40 14.77
C ASN A 272 -25.25 -0.32 16.26
N LEU A 273 -25.84 0.81 16.69
CA LEU A 273 -26.27 1.07 18.05
C LEU A 273 -27.79 1.21 18.11
N LYS A 274 -28.37 0.71 19.20
CA LYS A 274 -29.74 0.97 19.61
C LYS A 274 -29.88 2.42 20.09
N ALA A 275 -31.12 2.87 20.22
CA ALA A 275 -31.44 4.22 20.71
C ALA A 275 -30.90 4.53 22.12
N ASP A 276 -30.58 3.52 22.92
CA ASP A 276 -29.95 3.63 24.24
C ASP A 276 -28.41 3.61 24.21
N GLY A 277 -27.80 3.58 23.02
CA GLY A 277 -26.36 3.56 22.82
C GLY A 277 -25.72 2.16 22.93
N CYS A 278 -26.54 1.12 22.95
CA CYS A 278 -26.10 -0.27 23.07
C CYS A 278 -25.93 -0.95 21.72
N PRO A 279 -24.96 -1.88 21.54
CA PRO A 279 -24.79 -2.58 20.29
C PRO A 279 -26.06 -3.30 19.90
N ASP A 280 -26.43 -3.16 18.64
CA ASP A 280 -27.48 -3.97 18.04
C ASP A 280 -26.89 -5.26 17.48
N TYR A 281 -26.74 -6.24 18.37
CA TYR A 281 -26.23 -7.58 18.05
C TYR A 281 -27.05 -8.37 17.01
N LYS A 282 -28.16 -7.81 16.50
CA LYS A 282 -29.04 -8.49 15.54
C LYS A 282 -28.61 -8.33 14.09
N TYR A 283 -27.77 -7.35 13.80
CA TYR A 283 -27.40 -6.99 12.44
C TYR A 283 -25.89 -7.00 12.27
N ASP A 284 -25.48 -7.02 11.00
CA ASP A 284 -24.12 -6.64 10.60
C ASP A 284 -23.74 -5.34 11.33
N PRO A 285 -22.55 -5.22 11.92
CA PRO A 285 -21.31 -6.01 11.73
C PRO A 285 -21.10 -7.19 12.67
N TRP A 286 -22.09 -7.56 13.49
CA TRP A 286 -21.93 -8.63 14.47
C TRP A 286 -22.12 -10.01 13.86
N VAL A 287 -21.06 -10.83 13.92
CA VAL A 287 -21.14 -12.25 13.55
C VAL A 287 -21.76 -13.03 14.70
N ARG A 288 -22.93 -13.63 14.45
CA ARG A 288 -23.62 -14.48 15.42
C ARG A 288 -23.25 -15.95 15.22
N TYR A 289 -22.86 -16.60 16.32
CA TYR A 289 -22.69 -18.04 16.40
C TYR A 289 -23.69 -18.66 17.37
N VAL A 290 -24.50 -19.59 16.88
CA VAL A 290 -25.48 -20.33 17.70
C VAL A 290 -25.06 -21.80 17.72
N THR A 291 -24.95 -22.39 18.92
CA THR A 291 -24.73 -23.84 19.02
C THR A 291 -25.91 -24.59 18.43
N PRO A 292 -25.70 -25.59 17.54
CA PRO A 292 -26.79 -26.42 17.03
C PRO A 292 -27.53 -27.10 18.18
N GLU A 293 -28.87 -27.06 18.16
CA GLU A 293 -29.75 -27.79 19.09
C GLU A 293 -29.54 -29.31 19.04
#